data_AF-A0AAP9GSP6-F1
#
_entry.id   AF-A0AAP9GSP6-F1
#
_cell.length_a   1.000
_cell.length_b   1.000
_cell.length_c   1.000
_cell.angle_alpha   90.00
_cell.angle_beta   90.00
_cell.angle_gamma   90.00
#
_symmetry.space_group_name_H-M   'P 1'
#
loop_
_entity.id
_entity.type
_entity.pdbx_description
1 polymer ?
#
loop_
_entity_poly.entity_id
_entity_poly.type
_entity_poly.pdbx_seq_one_letter_code
_entity_poly.pdbx_strand_id
1 'polypeptide(L)'
;MPKLTKELVVNWHITEACNYKCDYCFAKWDSDSKEVLHSQIKIETLIEQIENIRHILNKSSQTVYFDQLRLNLVGGETFLYMKQLKNIINLSKKYNFRLSAITNGSLFNEIDMKFIAQNFSSLGISVDSINEYTNLAIGRTSKQNTFNPSQVLTAINKIKKYNPMIEIKINTVVNKLNASEDLSYFISQIQPNKWKIFKLLPVYSNKLDITEQEFHQFIEKHSSFKSIISSENNNDMTESYLMIDPLGRFFQNGYTSGYKYSSPLWQVSAETALKQIKFDSQKFVNRYKKIF
;
A
#
# COMPACT_ATOMS: atom_id res chain seq x y z
N MET A 1 21.29 5.51 -25.45
CA MET A 1 19.84 5.78 -25.47
C MET A 1 19.47 6.60 -24.24
N PRO A 2 18.55 7.58 -24.30
CA PRO A 2 18.13 8.34 -23.12
C PRO A 2 17.47 7.40 -22.10
N LYS A 3 17.78 7.56 -20.82
CA LYS A 3 17.17 6.77 -19.73
C LYS A 3 15.68 7.08 -19.65
N LEU A 4 14.86 6.05 -19.41
CA LEU A 4 13.43 6.25 -19.19
C LEU A 4 13.21 6.91 -17.82
N THR A 5 12.64 8.11 -17.81
CA THR A 5 12.31 8.83 -16.58
C THR A 5 11.07 8.26 -15.90
N LYS A 6 11.16 7.92 -14.62
CA LYS A 6 10.08 7.31 -13.82
C LYS A 6 10.05 7.83 -12.39
N GLU A 7 8.89 7.73 -11.76
CA GLU A 7 8.75 7.90 -10.32
C GLU A 7 9.17 6.60 -9.61
N LEU A 8 10.08 6.70 -8.64
CA LEU A 8 10.39 5.60 -7.71
C LEU A 8 9.33 5.56 -6.61
N VAL A 9 8.79 4.37 -6.32
CA VAL A 9 7.80 4.19 -5.24
C VAL A 9 8.41 3.33 -4.15
N VAL A 10 8.51 3.90 -2.95
CA VAL A 10 8.92 3.19 -1.73
C VAL A 10 7.70 3.05 -0.84
N ASN A 11 7.41 1.82 -0.38
CA ASN A 11 6.27 1.52 0.48
C ASN A 11 6.78 1.37 1.90
N TRP A 12 6.35 2.25 2.80
CA TRP A 12 6.72 2.15 4.20
C TRP A 12 5.49 1.78 5.03
N HIS A 13 5.51 0.56 5.56
CA HIS A 13 4.59 0.11 6.59
C HIS A 13 4.97 0.79 7.91
N ILE A 14 4.33 1.91 8.22
CA ILE A 14 4.73 2.78 9.33
C ILE A 14 4.41 2.19 10.70
N THR A 15 3.48 1.23 10.78
CA THR A 15 3.07 0.54 12.01
C THR A 15 2.42 -0.82 11.68
N GLU A 16 2.47 -1.75 12.63
CA GLU A 16 1.67 -2.97 12.68
C GLU A 16 0.28 -2.73 13.30
N ALA A 17 0.18 -1.72 14.17
CA ALA A 17 -1.04 -1.48 14.93
C ALA A 17 -2.22 -1.16 13.99
N CYS A 18 -3.25 -2.01 14.06
CA CYS A 18 -4.48 -1.87 13.30
C CYS A 18 -5.68 -1.96 14.23
N ASN A 19 -6.73 -1.22 13.92
CA ASN A 19 -8.02 -1.33 14.59
C ASN A 19 -8.89 -2.48 14.02
N TYR A 20 -8.47 -3.12 12.93
CA TYR A 20 -9.06 -4.33 12.35
C TYR A 20 -8.18 -5.57 12.60
N LYS A 21 -8.75 -6.76 12.37
CA LYS A 21 -8.08 -8.05 12.58
C LYS A 21 -8.35 -9.01 11.42
N CYS A 22 -8.07 -8.58 10.19
CA CYS A 22 -8.33 -9.38 9.00
C CYS A 22 -7.59 -10.73 9.07
N ASP A 23 -8.30 -11.83 8.81
CA ASP A 23 -7.76 -13.20 8.86
C ASP A 23 -6.54 -13.38 7.94
N TYR A 24 -6.53 -12.69 6.80
CA TYR A 24 -5.44 -12.75 5.82
C TYR A 24 -4.30 -11.75 6.04
N CYS A 25 -4.35 -10.91 7.09
CA CYS A 25 -3.41 -9.80 7.23
C CYS A 25 -1.95 -10.29 7.22
N PHE A 26 -1.20 -9.90 6.18
CA PHE A 26 0.20 -10.31 5.97
C PHE A 26 1.19 -9.39 6.72
N ALA A 27 0.71 -8.25 7.19
CA ALA A 27 1.50 -7.20 7.84
C ALA A 27 1.65 -7.47 9.34
N LYS A 28 2.23 -8.62 9.67
CA LYS A 28 2.58 -9.02 11.04
C LYS A 28 4.08 -9.22 11.14
N TRP A 29 4.73 -8.53 12.07
CA TRP A 29 6.18 -8.57 12.25
C TRP A 29 6.51 -9.04 13.67
N ASP A 30 7.18 -10.17 13.75
CA ASP A 30 7.55 -10.78 15.03
C ASP A 30 8.72 -10.01 15.66
N SER A 31 8.42 -9.03 16.51
CA SER A 31 9.46 -8.29 17.25
C SER A 31 8.94 -7.57 18.49
N ASP A 32 9.67 -7.73 19.60
CA ASP A 32 9.50 -6.93 20.83
C ASP A 32 10.08 -5.50 20.71
N SER A 33 10.61 -5.13 19.55
CA SER A 33 11.25 -3.83 19.34
C SER A 33 10.25 -2.71 19.11
N LYS A 34 10.53 -1.53 19.66
CA LYS A 34 9.74 -0.33 19.37
C LYS A 34 9.88 0.09 17.90
N GLU A 35 8.73 0.23 17.24
CA GLU A 35 8.59 0.71 15.87
C GLU A 35 9.22 2.09 15.63
N VAL A 36 9.68 2.34 14.41
CA VAL A 36 10.38 3.56 14.01
C VAL A 36 9.53 4.82 14.21
N LEU A 37 8.22 4.74 13.97
CA LEU A 37 7.33 5.90 14.09
C LEU A 37 7.29 6.51 15.51
N HIS A 38 7.74 5.78 16.53
CA HIS A 38 7.80 6.26 17.91
C HIS A 38 9.10 7.00 18.27
N SER A 39 10.02 7.17 17.32
CA SER A 39 11.29 7.89 17.53
C SER A 39 11.55 8.90 16.41
N GLN A 40 11.55 10.19 16.77
CA GLN A 40 11.83 11.28 15.84
C GLN A 40 13.14 11.07 15.05
N ILE A 41 14.21 10.75 15.78
CA ILE A 41 15.55 10.55 15.22
C ILE A 41 15.54 9.39 14.21
N LYS A 42 14.90 8.26 14.56
CA LYS A 42 14.82 7.12 13.62
C LYS A 42 14.02 7.45 12.36
N ILE A 43 12.93 8.23 12.48
CA ILE A 43 12.15 8.69 11.31
C ILE A 43 13.01 9.56 10.41
N GLU A 44 13.74 10.52 10.98
CA GLU A 44 14.60 11.44 10.23
C GLU A 44 15.68 10.69 9.47
N THR A 45 16.41 9.80 10.14
CA THR A 45 17.46 8.97 9.52
C THR A 45 16.87 8.04 8.44
N LEU A 46 15.71 7.42 8.70
CA LEU A 46 15.05 6.56 7.73
C LEU A 46 14.65 7.33 6.46
N ILE A 47 14.05 8.51 6.59
CA ILE A 47 13.63 9.33 5.45
C ILE A 47 14.85 9.78 4.63
N GLU A 48 15.94 10.17 5.28
CA GLU A 48 17.20 10.50 4.61
C GLU A 48 17.73 9.30 3.81
N GLN A 49 17.74 8.11 4.40
CA GLN A 49 18.14 6.90 3.68
C GLN A 49 17.18 6.57 2.53
N ILE A 50 15.88 6.82 2.67
CA ILE A 50 14.91 6.63 1.59
C ILE A 50 15.24 7.52 0.38
N GLU A 51 15.63 8.79 0.59
CA GLU A 51 16.06 9.64 -0.53
C GLU A 51 17.36 9.12 -1.18
N ASN A 52 18.30 8.63 -0.36
CA ASN A 52 19.54 8.07 -0.87
C ASN A 52 19.34 6.85 -1.78
N ILE A 53 18.29 6.05 -1.58
CA ILE A 53 17.94 4.93 -2.47
C ILE A 53 17.83 5.41 -3.92
N ARG A 54 17.11 6.51 -4.17
CA ARG A 54 16.90 7.05 -5.52
C ARG A 54 18.23 7.39 -6.19
N HIS A 55 19.13 8.03 -5.47
CA HIS A 55 20.46 8.37 -5.96
C HIS A 55 21.32 7.14 -6.27
N ILE A 56 21.27 6.12 -5.41
CA ILE A 56 22.02 4.86 -5.59
C ILE A 56 21.52 4.13 -6.84
N LEU A 57 20.21 3.99 -6.99
CA LEU A 57 19.61 3.32 -8.16
C LEU A 57 19.89 4.07 -9.47
N ASN A 58 19.90 5.41 -9.44
CA ASN A 58 20.21 6.22 -10.63
C ASN A 58 21.68 6.10 -11.08
N LYS A 59 22.59 5.89 -10.12
CA LYS A 59 24.02 5.66 -10.39
C LYS A 59 24.26 4.27 -10.97
N SER A 60 23.55 3.24 -10.48
CA SER A 60 23.74 1.86 -10.91
C SER A 60 22.96 1.50 -12.19
N SER A 61 21.82 2.15 -12.45
CA SER A 61 20.97 1.84 -13.60
C SER A 61 21.45 2.49 -14.89
N GLN A 62 21.56 1.72 -15.97
CA GLN A 62 21.86 2.22 -17.30
C GLN A 62 20.61 2.55 -18.13
N THR A 63 19.44 2.01 -17.76
CA THR A 63 18.20 2.07 -18.57
C THR A 63 17.11 2.95 -17.96
N VAL A 64 17.10 3.11 -16.64
CA VAL A 64 16.04 3.82 -15.90
C VAL A 64 16.65 4.98 -15.11
N TYR A 65 15.95 6.10 -15.08
CA TYR A 65 16.27 7.23 -14.23
C TYR A 65 15.05 7.63 -13.40
N PHE A 66 15.24 7.77 -12.10
CA PHE A 66 14.23 8.16 -11.14
C PHE A 66 14.37 9.64 -10.78
N ASP A 67 13.54 10.49 -11.39
CA ASP A 67 13.54 11.94 -11.16
C ASP A 67 12.78 12.34 -9.90
N GLN A 68 11.76 11.56 -9.53
CA GLN A 68 10.93 11.76 -8.35
C GLN A 68 10.87 10.50 -7.48
N LEU A 69 10.66 10.71 -6.18
CA LEU A 69 10.32 9.66 -5.22
C LEU A 69 8.90 9.91 -4.71
N ARG A 70 8.08 8.86 -4.72
CA ARG A 70 6.84 8.79 -3.97
C ARG A 70 6.97 7.82 -2.81
N LEU A 71 6.77 8.35 -1.61
CA LEU A 71 6.67 7.55 -0.41
C LEU A 71 5.20 7.17 -0.19
N ASN A 72 4.92 5.88 -0.34
CA ASN A 72 3.61 5.30 -0.08
C ASN A 72 3.54 4.84 1.37
N LEU A 73 2.74 5.54 2.18
CA LEU A 73 2.52 5.22 3.58
C LEU A 73 1.43 4.15 3.69
N VAL A 74 1.80 3.06 4.32
CA VAL A 74 0.97 1.89 4.58
C VAL A 74 1.16 1.49 6.04
N GLY A 75 0.43 0.51 6.52
CA GLY A 75 0.64 -0.08 7.85
C GLY A 75 -0.66 -0.12 8.63
N GLY A 76 -0.71 -1.08 9.56
CA GLY A 76 -1.89 -1.55 10.31
C GLY A 76 -3.16 -0.80 9.95
N GLU A 77 -3.35 0.37 10.57
CA GLU A 77 -4.09 1.49 9.97
C GLU A 77 -3.25 2.79 9.91
N THR A 78 -2.99 3.28 8.70
CA THR A 78 -2.10 4.43 8.41
C THR A 78 -2.42 5.70 9.21
N PHE A 79 -3.71 5.97 9.46
CA PHE A 79 -4.14 7.18 10.15
C PHE A 79 -4.28 7.04 11.67
N LEU A 80 -3.89 5.90 12.25
CA LEU A 80 -4.03 5.64 13.68
C LEU A 80 -3.18 6.60 14.54
N TYR A 81 -1.97 6.94 14.10
CA TYR A 81 -1.01 7.76 14.84
C TYR A 81 -0.78 9.13 14.19
N MET A 82 -1.82 9.98 14.22
CA MET A 82 -1.84 11.26 13.50
C MET A 82 -0.68 12.21 13.83
N LYS A 83 -0.17 12.22 15.07
CA LYS A 83 0.98 13.07 15.45
C LYS A 83 2.26 12.63 14.73
N GLN A 84 2.53 11.33 14.75
CA GLN A 84 3.68 10.69 14.10
C GLN A 84 3.56 10.82 12.58
N LEU A 85 2.37 10.59 12.02
CA LEU A 85 2.10 10.75 10.60
C LEU A 85 2.39 12.18 10.12
N LYS A 86 1.94 13.21 10.86
CA LYS A 86 2.26 14.61 10.55
C LYS A 86 3.76 14.87 10.51
N ASN A 87 4.52 14.26 11.42
CA ASN A 87 5.97 14.38 11.41
C ASN A 87 6.60 13.73 10.15
N ILE A 88 6.21 12.49 9.82
CA ILE A 88 6.66 11.79 8.61
C ILE A 88 6.38 12.62 7.36
N ILE A 89 5.17 13.19 7.24
CA ILE A 89 4.76 14.04 6.11
C ILE A 89 5.63 15.30 6.03
N ASN A 90 5.85 16.00 7.15
CA ASN A 90 6.65 17.23 7.17
C ASN A 90 8.09 16.98 6.75
N LEU A 91 8.70 15.88 7.22
CA LEU A 91 10.05 15.48 6.82
C LEU A 91 10.09 15.07 5.34
N SER A 92 9.11 14.31 4.87
CA SER A 92 9.02 13.90 3.47
C SER A 92 8.94 15.09 2.51
N LYS A 93 8.21 16.14 2.90
CA LYS A 93 8.13 17.39 2.12
C LYS A 93 9.47 18.12 2.01
N LYS A 94 10.35 18.06 3.01
CA LYS A 94 11.70 18.65 2.94
C LYS A 94 12.55 18.02 1.83
N TYR A 95 12.31 16.74 1.54
CA TYR A 95 12.96 16.00 0.45
C TYR A 95 12.15 15.99 -0.86
N ASN A 96 11.10 16.83 -0.96
CA ASN A 96 10.21 16.90 -2.13
C ASN A 96 9.56 15.55 -2.52
N PHE A 97 9.33 14.67 -1.54
CA PHE A 97 8.63 13.42 -1.83
C PHE A 97 7.18 13.70 -2.18
N ARG A 98 6.70 13.03 -3.23
CA ARG A 98 5.25 12.82 -3.38
C ARG A 98 4.81 11.84 -2.32
N LEU A 99 3.58 11.99 -1.84
CA LEU A 99 3.03 11.14 -0.81
C LEU A 99 1.78 10.43 -1.33
N SER A 100 1.65 9.16 -0.95
CA SER A 100 0.40 8.42 -1.04
C SER A 100 0.14 7.67 0.25
N ALA A 101 -1.13 7.33 0.50
CA ALA A 101 -1.51 6.53 1.66
C ALA A 101 -2.45 5.40 1.25
N ILE A 102 -2.44 4.30 2.00
CA ILE A 102 -3.47 3.26 1.96
C ILE A 102 -4.14 3.16 3.34
N THR A 103 -5.47 3.09 3.38
CA THR A 103 -6.26 3.02 4.63
C THR A 103 -7.36 1.98 4.52
N ASN A 104 -7.78 1.43 5.65
CA ASN A 104 -9.00 0.63 5.77
C ASN A 104 -10.28 1.49 5.74
N GLY A 105 -10.17 2.81 5.82
CA GLY A 105 -11.26 3.79 5.70
C GLY A 105 -12.08 3.99 6.98
N SER A 106 -11.82 3.24 8.04
CA SER A 106 -12.60 3.24 9.28
C SER A 106 -12.52 4.56 10.06
N LEU A 107 -11.39 5.25 9.97
CA LEU A 107 -11.09 6.47 10.74
C LEU A 107 -11.51 7.76 10.02
N PHE A 108 -12.21 7.69 8.89
CA PHE A 108 -12.59 8.88 8.12
C PHE A 108 -13.49 9.87 8.88
N ASN A 109 -14.18 9.45 9.95
CA ASN A 109 -14.93 10.38 10.80
C ASN A 109 -14.04 11.16 11.77
N GLU A 110 -12.84 10.65 12.06
CA GLU A 110 -11.89 11.22 13.01
C GLU A 110 -10.82 12.07 12.32
N ILE A 111 -10.59 11.82 11.03
CA ILE A 111 -9.56 12.50 10.24
C ILE A 111 -10.15 13.71 9.51
N ASP A 112 -9.38 14.80 9.46
CA ASP A 112 -9.71 15.92 8.60
C ASP A 112 -9.48 15.57 7.11
N MET A 113 -10.56 15.56 6.33
CA MET A 113 -10.50 15.30 4.88
C MET A 113 -9.66 16.33 4.12
N LYS A 114 -9.61 17.58 4.60
CA LYS A 114 -8.77 18.63 4.03
C LYS A 114 -7.29 18.31 4.26
N PHE A 115 -6.94 17.80 5.44
CA PHE A 115 -5.59 17.34 5.74
C PHE A 115 -5.16 16.24 4.76
N ILE A 116 -6.01 15.25 4.47
CA ILE A 116 -5.67 14.22 3.48
C ILE A 116 -5.45 14.86 2.11
N ALA A 117 -6.40 15.68 1.65
CA ALA A 117 -6.37 16.31 0.33
C ALA A 117 -5.12 17.19 0.09
N GLN A 118 -4.63 17.88 1.13
CA GLN A 118 -3.47 18.76 1.06
C GLN A 118 -2.11 18.06 1.10
N ASN A 119 -2.06 16.83 1.62
CA ASN A 119 -0.80 16.15 1.89
C ASN A 119 -0.54 14.96 0.98
N PHE A 120 -1.57 14.36 0.40
CA PHE A 120 -1.44 13.15 -0.42
C PHE A 120 -1.82 13.40 -1.87
N SER A 121 -1.01 12.87 -2.76
CA SER A 121 -1.25 12.84 -4.21
C SER A 121 -2.15 11.68 -4.64
N SER A 122 -2.19 10.60 -3.85
CA SER A 122 -3.15 9.52 -4.06
C SER A 122 -3.55 8.85 -2.74
N LEU A 123 -4.80 8.40 -2.65
CA LEU A 123 -5.34 7.65 -1.52
C LEU A 123 -5.89 6.31 -1.99
N GLY A 124 -5.35 5.22 -1.44
CA GLY A 124 -5.90 3.87 -1.58
C GLY A 124 -6.83 3.53 -0.41
N ILE A 125 -7.98 2.96 -0.71
CA ILE A 125 -8.91 2.45 0.30
C ILE A 125 -9.03 0.94 0.09
N SER A 126 -8.77 0.19 1.16
CA SER A 126 -8.97 -1.25 1.15
C SER A 126 -10.46 -1.56 1.32
N VAL A 127 -11.06 -2.20 0.32
CA VAL A 127 -12.48 -2.58 0.27
C VAL A 127 -12.58 -4.00 -0.27
N ASP A 128 -12.83 -4.95 0.62
CA ASP A 128 -12.98 -6.36 0.22
C ASP A 128 -14.44 -6.76 0.04
N SER A 129 -15.35 -6.10 0.75
CA SER A 129 -16.78 -6.33 0.64
C SER A 129 -17.53 -5.06 1.01
N ILE A 130 -18.74 -4.90 0.45
CA ILE A 130 -19.73 -3.91 0.90
C ILE A 130 -20.80 -4.52 1.82
N ASN A 131 -20.75 -5.84 2.02
CA ASN A 131 -21.61 -6.58 2.92
C ASN A 131 -20.99 -6.61 4.32
N GLU A 132 -21.78 -6.24 5.33
CA GLU A 132 -21.31 -6.20 6.72
C GLU A 132 -20.93 -7.57 7.25
N TYR A 133 -21.74 -8.60 7.00
CA TYR A 133 -21.47 -9.97 7.45
C TYR A 133 -20.21 -10.55 6.82
N THR A 134 -19.99 -10.30 5.53
CA THR A 134 -18.74 -10.69 4.85
C THR A 134 -17.55 -9.99 5.49
N ASN A 135 -17.61 -8.68 5.73
CA ASN A 135 -16.53 -7.94 6.39
C ASN A 135 -16.26 -8.44 7.82
N LEU A 136 -17.30 -8.74 8.60
CA LEU A 136 -17.19 -9.35 9.93
C LEU A 136 -16.48 -10.70 9.86
N ALA A 137 -16.89 -11.57 8.93
CA ALA A 137 -16.32 -12.90 8.76
C ALA A 137 -14.87 -12.87 8.26
N ILE A 138 -14.50 -11.87 7.48
CA ILE A 138 -13.10 -11.62 7.07
C ILE A 138 -12.26 -11.08 8.25
N GLY A 139 -12.87 -10.40 9.21
CA GLY A 139 -12.17 -9.68 10.29
C GLY A 139 -11.89 -8.21 9.99
N ARG A 140 -12.54 -7.63 8.97
CA ARG A 140 -12.54 -6.18 8.64
C ARG A 140 -13.48 -5.40 9.54
N THR A 141 -13.26 -5.54 10.83
CA THR A 141 -14.10 -4.97 11.87
C THR A 141 -13.26 -4.56 13.06
N SER A 142 -13.73 -3.53 13.75
CA SER A 142 -13.24 -3.08 15.04
C SER A 142 -14.30 -3.34 16.10
N LYS A 143 -13.98 -3.15 17.38
CA LYS A 143 -14.99 -3.27 18.46
C LYS A 143 -16.20 -2.33 18.29
N GLN A 144 -16.03 -1.24 17.53
CA GLN A 144 -17.00 -0.14 17.46
C GLN A 144 -17.67 -0.04 16.09
N ASN A 145 -17.02 -0.47 15.01
CA ASN A 145 -17.49 -0.29 13.65
C ASN A 145 -16.97 -1.37 12.68
N THR A 146 -17.83 -1.76 11.75
CA THR A 146 -17.51 -2.49 10.51
C THR A 146 -17.20 -1.50 9.38
N PHE A 147 -16.67 -1.99 8.26
CA PHE A 147 -16.48 -1.16 7.07
C PHE A 147 -17.81 -0.55 6.59
N ASN A 148 -17.87 0.77 6.43
CA ASN A 148 -19.07 1.49 6.00
C ASN A 148 -18.88 2.11 4.59
N PRO A 149 -19.51 1.56 3.54
CA PRO A 149 -19.39 2.07 2.17
C PRO A 149 -19.82 3.54 2.02
N SER A 150 -20.90 3.95 2.69
CA SER A 150 -21.45 5.31 2.61
C SER A 150 -20.52 6.35 3.26
N GLN A 151 -19.87 5.98 4.35
CA GLN A 151 -18.85 6.82 5.01
C GLN A 151 -17.66 7.04 4.07
N VAL A 152 -17.16 5.98 3.43
CA VAL A 152 -16.05 6.04 2.47
C VAL A 152 -16.41 6.91 1.27
N LEU A 153 -17.61 6.75 0.70
CA LEU A 153 -18.07 7.59 -0.40
C LEU A 153 -18.13 9.08 0.01
N THR A 154 -18.67 9.37 1.19
CA THR A 154 -18.75 10.74 1.73
C THR A 154 -17.37 11.34 1.94
N ALA A 155 -16.44 10.57 2.49
CA ALA A 155 -15.06 10.99 2.71
C ALA A 155 -14.36 11.32 1.39
N ILE A 156 -14.44 10.43 0.41
CA ILE A 156 -13.84 10.63 -0.92
C ILE A 156 -14.41 11.87 -1.61
N ASN A 157 -15.73 12.08 -1.54
CA ASN A 157 -16.35 13.28 -2.11
C ASN A 157 -15.85 14.57 -1.44
N LYS A 158 -15.70 14.58 -0.12
CA LYS A 158 -15.11 15.73 0.61
C LYS A 158 -13.65 15.95 0.24
N ILE A 159 -12.85 14.89 0.14
CA ILE A 159 -11.44 14.96 -0.27
C ILE A 159 -11.32 15.54 -1.68
N LYS A 160 -12.11 15.04 -2.65
CA LYS A 160 -12.13 15.53 -4.03
C LYS A 160 -12.57 17.00 -4.14
N LYS A 161 -13.43 17.49 -3.25
CA LYS A 161 -13.77 18.93 -3.19
C LYS A 161 -12.57 19.81 -2.83
N TYR A 162 -11.68 19.34 -1.95
CA TYR A 162 -10.47 20.08 -1.57
C TYR A 162 -9.31 19.88 -2.55
N ASN A 163 -9.21 18.71 -3.16
CA ASN A 163 -8.20 18.40 -4.16
C ASN A 163 -8.81 17.56 -5.30
N PRO A 164 -9.32 18.19 -6.37
CA PRO A 164 -9.91 17.48 -7.51
C PRO A 164 -8.93 16.56 -8.26
N MET A 165 -7.63 16.78 -8.09
CA MET A 165 -6.57 16.04 -8.79
C MET A 165 -6.07 14.81 -8.02
N ILE A 166 -6.54 14.59 -6.80
CA ILE A 166 -6.11 13.44 -6.00
C ILE A 166 -6.53 12.13 -6.67
N GLU A 167 -5.59 11.21 -6.85
CA GLU A 167 -5.91 9.88 -7.38
C GLU A 167 -6.55 9.03 -6.29
N ILE A 168 -7.74 8.51 -6.54
CA ILE A 168 -8.40 7.53 -5.68
C ILE A 168 -8.14 6.12 -6.19
N LYS A 169 -7.79 5.21 -5.29
CA LYS A 169 -7.56 3.80 -5.57
C LYS A 169 -8.42 2.94 -4.67
N ILE A 170 -9.01 1.88 -5.21
CA ILE A 170 -9.63 0.82 -4.42
C ILE A 170 -8.72 -0.40 -4.47
N ASN A 171 -8.48 -1.02 -3.32
CA ASN A 171 -7.72 -2.26 -3.21
C ASN A 171 -8.66 -3.35 -2.65
N THR A 172 -8.78 -4.46 -3.36
CA THR A 172 -9.66 -5.59 -2.98
C THR A 172 -8.84 -6.87 -2.93
N VAL A 173 -8.86 -7.56 -1.80
CA VAL A 173 -8.34 -8.92 -1.65
C VAL A 173 -9.49 -9.90 -1.83
N VAL A 174 -9.51 -10.57 -2.98
CA VAL A 174 -10.50 -11.59 -3.31
C VAL A 174 -10.13 -12.87 -2.56
N ASN A 175 -11.10 -13.39 -1.83
CA ASN A 175 -11.00 -14.55 -0.97
C ASN A 175 -12.34 -15.32 -0.98
N LYS A 176 -12.39 -16.47 -0.31
CA LYS A 176 -13.54 -17.38 -0.35
C LYS A 176 -14.87 -16.73 0.02
N LEU A 177 -14.86 -15.71 0.89
CA LEU A 177 -16.07 -15.06 1.39
C LEU A 177 -16.62 -13.99 0.44
N ASN A 178 -15.81 -13.44 -0.47
CA ASN A 178 -16.22 -12.36 -1.37
C ASN A 178 -16.08 -12.68 -2.87
N ALA A 179 -15.56 -13.86 -3.24
CA ALA A 179 -15.32 -14.24 -4.63
C ALA A 179 -16.60 -14.22 -5.50
N SER A 180 -17.77 -14.39 -4.89
CA SER A 180 -19.07 -14.33 -5.57
C SER A 180 -19.74 -12.95 -5.52
N GLU A 181 -19.18 -11.98 -4.81
CA GLU A 181 -19.77 -10.64 -4.69
C GLU A 181 -19.67 -9.83 -6.00
N ASP A 182 -20.53 -8.82 -6.10
CA ASP A 182 -20.52 -7.81 -7.16
C ASP A 182 -20.34 -6.43 -6.52
N LEU A 183 -19.22 -5.77 -6.83
CA LEU A 183 -18.87 -4.44 -6.34
C LEU A 183 -19.15 -3.33 -7.37
N SER A 184 -19.75 -3.67 -8.52
CA SER A 184 -19.94 -2.76 -9.66
C SER A 184 -20.66 -1.48 -9.29
N TYR A 185 -21.73 -1.57 -8.49
CA TYR A 185 -22.47 -0.39 -8.04
C TYR A 185 -21.58 0.54 -7.21
N PHE A 186 -20.85 0.00 -6.23
CA PHE A 186 -19.96 0.79 -5.38
C PHE A 186 -18.81 1.43 -6.17
N ILE A 187 -18.16 0.67 -7.05
CA ILE A 187 -17.07 1.18 -7.90
C ILE A 187 -17.57 2.29 -8.82
N SER A 188 -18.78 2.17 -9.36
CA SER A 188 -19.41 3.20 -10.20
C SER A 188 -19.69 4.50 -9.45
N GLN A 189 -20.04 4.43 -8.17
CA GLN A 189 -20.25 5.61 -7.33
C GLN A 189 -18.93 6.33 -7.00
N ILE A 190 -17.88 5.55 -6.72
CA ILE A 190 -16.58 6.10 -6.30
C ILE A 190 -15.80 6.69 -7.48
N GLN A 191 -15.91 6.06 -8.65
CA GLN A 191 -15.12 6.36 -9.85
C GLN A 191 -13.62 6.46 -9.54
N PRO A 192 -12.99 5.37 -9.08
CA PRO A 192 -11.58 5.39 -8.73
C PRO A 192 -10.71 5.45 -9.99
N ASN A 193 -9.54 6.07 -9.89
CA ASN A 193 -8.54 6.10 -10.95
C ASN A 193 -7.94 4.71 -11.20
N LYS A 194 -7.90 3.86 -10.17
CA LYS A 194 -7.39 2.49 -10.25
C LYS A 194 -8.12 1.57 -9.27
N TRP A 195 -8.44 0.37 -9.71
CA TRP A 195 -8.93 -0.71 -8.86
C TRP A 195 -7.92 -1.86 -8.86
N LYS A 196 -7.18 -2.03 -7.78
CA LYS A 196 -6.27 -3.16 -7.61
C LYS A 196 -7.03 -4.34 -7.04
N ILE A 197 -6.97 -5.45 -7.74
CA ILE A 197 -7.63 -6.69 -7.32
C ILE A 197 -6.54 -7.73 -7.10
N PHE A 198 -6.43 -8.22 -5.88
CA PHE A 198 -5.45 -9.20 -5.45
C PHE A 198 -6.15 -10.53 -5.20
N LYS A 199 -5.59 -11.61 -5.73
CA LYS A 199 -5.93 -12.94 -5.24
C LYS A 199 -5.33 -13.08 -3.84
N LEU A 200 -6.09 -13.62 -2.89
CA LEU A 200 -5.56 -13.91 -1.57
C LEU A 200 -4.28 -14.77 -1.66
N LEU A 201 -3.25 -14.35 -0.93
CA LEU A 201 -2.08 -15.16 -0.60
C LEU A 201 -2.25 -15.76 0.80
N PRO A 202 -2.43 -17.09 0.92
CA PRO A 202 -2.52 -17.71 2.22
C PRO A 202 -1.12 -17.80 2.87
N VAL A 203 -0.69 -16.74 3.54
CA VAL A 203 0.62 -16.71 4.24
C VAL A 203 0.59 -17.49 5.54
N TYR A 204 -0.52 -17.42 6.28
CA TYR A 204 -0.67 -18.04 7.60
C TYR A 204 -1.78 -19.08 7.69
N SER A 205 -2.75 -19.06 6.76
CA SER A 205 -3.90 -19.96 6.76
C SER A 205 -4.51 -20.08 5.37
N ASN A 206 -4.94 -21.29 5.01
CA ASN A 206 -5.64 -21.59 3.76
C ASN A 206 -7.18 -21.47 3.90
N LYS A 207 -7.70 -21.06 5.07
CA LYS A 207 -9.15 -21.02 5.35
C LYS A 207 -9.96 -20.22 4.33
N LEU A 208 -9.38 -19.13 3.83
CA LEU A 208 -10.03 -18.20 2.91
C LEU A 208 -9.50 -18.30 1.48
N ASP A 209 -8.69 -19.33 1.18
CA ASP A 209 -8.06 -19.52 -0.12
C ASP A 209 -9.09 -19.74 -1.24
N ILE A 210 -8.71 -19.35 -2.45
CA ILE A 210 -9.51 -19.48 -3.67
C ILE A 210 -8.68 -20.04 -4.81
N THR A 211 -9.35 -20.73 -5.72
CA THR A 211 -8.76 -21.20 -6.97
C THR A 211 -8.48 -20.04 -7.93
N GLU A 212 -7.61 -20.26 -8.92
CA GLU A 212 -7.41 -19.31 -10.02
C GLU A 212 -8.71 -19.09 -10.81
N GLN A 213 -9.53 -20.13 -10.95
CA GLN A 213 -10.81 -20.04 -11.65
C GLN A 213 -11.80 -19.12 -10.93
N GLU A 214 -11.96 -19.25 -9.61
CA GLU A 214 -12.81 -18.36 -8.81
C GLU A 214 -12.30 -16.90 -8.89
N PHE A 215 -10.99 -16.70 -8.88
CA PHE A 215 -10.39 -15.38 -9.04
C PHE A 215 -10.70 -14.79 -10.43
N HIS A 216 -10.52 -15.55 -11.51
CA HIS A 216 -10.85 -15.11 -12.86
C HIS A 216 -12.34 -14.79 -13.03
N GLN A 217 -13.24 -15.59 -12.44
CA GLN A 217 -14.68 -15.31 -12.45
C GLN A 217 -15.01 -13.98 -11.76
N PHE A 218 -14.32 -13.63 -10.67
CA PHE A 218 -14.47 -12.31 -10.05
C PHE A 218 -14.03 -11.20 -11.01
N ILE A 219 -12.91 -11.35 -11.71
CA ILE A 219 -12.44 -10.33 -12.69
C ILE A 219 -13.41 -10.21 -13.88
N GLU A 220 -13.87 -11.33 -14.44
CA GLU A 220 -14.78 -11.34 -15.59
C GLU A 220 -16.12 -10.68 -15.27
N LYS A 221 -16.67 -10.96 -14.08
CA LYS A 221 -17.89 -10.30 -13.57
C LYS A 221 -17.78 -8.78 -13.57
N HIS A 222 -16.58 -8.26 -13.32
CA HIS A 222 -16.28 -6.82 -13.25
C HIS A 222 -15.58 -6.27 -14.50
N SER A 223 -15.67 -6.97 -15.63
CA SER A 223 -14.99 -6.62 -16.89
C SER A 223 -15.36 -5.25 -17.46
N SER A 224 -16.52 -4.69 -17.08
CA SER A 224 -16.91 -3.31 -17.41
C SER A 224 -15.90 -2.27 -16.88
N PHE A 225 -15.13 -2.61 -15.84
CA PHE A 225 -14.09 -1.76 -15.25
C PHE A 225 -12.67 -2.10 -15.72
N LYS A 226 -12.51 -2.90 -16.80
CA LYS A 226 -11.19 -3.37 -17.27
C LYS A 226 -10.12 -2.27 -17.43
N SER A 227 -10.53 -1.06 -17.79
CA SER A 227 -9.60 0.07 -18.02
C SER A 227 -8.96 0.62 -16.74
N ILE A 228 -9.57 0.36 -15.58
CA ILE A 228 -9.06 0.79 -14.27
C ILE A 228 -8.60 -0.39 -13.42
N ILE A 229 -8.97 -1.62 -13.77
CA ILE A 229 -8.55 -2.83 -13.07
C ILE A 229 -7.07 -3.10 -13.31
N SER A 230 -6.38 -3.46 -12.23
CA SER A 230 -5.03 -4.01 -12.24
C SER A 230 -5.07 -5.25 -11.36
N SER A 231 -5.23 -6.41 -11.99
CA SER A 231 -5.06 -7.70 -11.35
C SER A 231 -3.56 -7.95 -11.18
N GLU A 232 -3.09 -8.11 -9.95
CA GLU A 232 -1.71 -8.51 -9.68
C GLU A 232 -1.73 -9.97 -9.22
N ASN A 233 -0.99 -10.84 -9.93
CA ASN A 233 -0.70 -12.18 -9.41
C ASN A 233 0.55 -12.12 -8.52
N ASN A 234 0.77 -13.15 -7.72
CA ASN A 234 1.82 -13.15 -6.70
C ASN A 234 3.25 -13.12 -7.31
N ASN A 235 3.40 -13.63 -8.54
CA ASN A 235 4.68 -13.62 -9.26
C ASN A 235 5.06 -12.21 -9.75
N ASP A 236 4.08 -11.35 -10.01
CA ASP A 236 4.30 -9.95 -10.40
C ASP A 236 4.78 -9.09 -9.22
N MET A 237 4.56 -9.54 -7.98
CA MET A 237 4.91 -8.82 -6.75
C MET A 237 6.32 -9.13 -6.22
N THR A 238 6.94 -10.24 -6.62
CA THR A 238 8.27 -10.62 -6.13
C THR A 238 9.37 -9.72 -6.71
N GLU A 239 10.30 -9.26 -5.86
CA GLU A 239 11.51 -8.51 -6.24
C GLU A 239 11.27 -7.16 -6.97
N SER A 240 10.02 -6.72 -7.08
CA SER A 240 9.58 -5.54 -7.84
C SER A 240 9.04 -4.40 -6.96
N TYR A 241 9.07 -4.58 -5.64
CA TYR A 241 8.68 -3.58 -4.65
C TYR A 241 9.83 -3.28 -3.69
N LEU A 242 9.98 -2.01 -3.35
CA LEU A 242 10.70 -1.59 -2.15
C LEU A 242 9.69 -1.46 -1.03
N MET A 243 9.68 -2.42 -0.11
CA MET A 243 8.80 -2.44 1.06
C MET A 243 9.65 -2.35 2.32
N ILE A 244 9.30 -1.42 3.20
CA ILE A 244 9.96 -1.16 4.48
C ILE A 244 8.95 -1.50 5.59
N ASP A 245 9.36 -2.30 6.55
CA ASP A 245 8.54 -2.69 7.70
C ASP A 245 8.53 -1.60 8.80
N PRO A 246 7.73 -1.75 9.88
CA PRO A 246 7.69 -0.79 10.97
C PRO A 246 9.01 -0.61 11.73
N LEU A 247 9.94 -1.55 11.60
CA LEU A 247 11.27 -1.48 12.19
C LEU A 247 12.30 -0.80 11.27
N GLY A 248 11.88 -0.36 10.08
CA GLY A 248 12.74 0.35 9.13
C GLY A 248 13.63 -0.58 8.29
N ARG A 249 13.30 -1.87 8.20
CA ARG A 249 14.03 -2.86 7.39
C ARG A 249 13.33 -3.02 6.06
N PHE A 250 14.09 -3.21 4.98
CA PHE A 250 13.48 -3.77 3.78
C PHE A 250 12.97 -5.18 4.09
N PHE A 251 11.81 -5.53 3.53
CA PHE A 251 11.31 -6.90 3.58
C PHE A 251 10.85 -7.40 2.21
N GLN A 252 11.06 -8.68 1.96
CA GLN A 252 10.64 -9.38 0.74
C GLN A 252 10.10 -10.76 1.07
N ASN A 253 9.20 -11.29 0.24
CA ASN A 253 8.73 -12.66 0.36
C ASN A 253 9.93 -13.63 0.28
N GLY A 254 10.04 -14.54 1.25
CA GLY A 254 11.02 -15.62 1.23
C GLY A 254 10.67 -16.67 0.18
N TYR A 255 11.68 -17.43 -0.28
CA TYR A 255 11.51 -18.49 -1.29
C TYR A 255 10.72 -19.71 -0.76
N THR A 256 10.74 -19.95 0.55
CA THR A 256 10.12 -21.14 1.17
C THR A 256 8.98 -20.78 2.12
N SER A 257 9.15 -19.77 2.98
CA SER A 257 8.09 -19.17 3.80
C SER A 257 8.59 -17.88 4.48
N GLY A 258 7.64 -17.06 4.95
CA GLY A 258 7.93 -15.84 5.72
C GLY A 258 8.62 -14.72 4.94
N TYR A 259 9.19 -13.76 5.66
CA TYR A 259 9.89 -12.62 5.09
C TYR A 259 11.40 -12.70 5.29
N LYS A 260 12.15 -12.21 4.30
CA LYS A 260 13.57 -11.88 4.44
C LYS A 260 13.71 -10.39 4.71
N TYR A 261 14.59 -10.04 5.64
CA TYR A 261 14.79 -8.67 6.08
C TYR A 261 16.22 -8.18 5.83
N SER A 262 16.36 -6.90 5.48
CA SER A 262 17.65 -6.21 5.57
C SER A 262 17.94 -5.77 7.02
N SER A 263 19.15 -5.26 7.25
CA SER A 263 19.44 -4.38 8.38
C SER A 263 18.54 -3.12 8.31
N PRO A 264 18.15 -2.54 9.45
CA PRO A 264 17.33 -1.33 9.46
C PRO A 264 18.05 -0.14 8.84
N LEU A 265 17.34 0.61 7.99
CA LEU A 265 17.85 1.81 7.31
C LEU A 265 18.17 2.96 8.28
N TRP A 266 17.68 2.94 9.51
CA TRP A 266 18.11 3.91 10.54
C TRP A 266 19.40 3.48 11.27
N GLN A 267 19.95 2.30 10.96
CA GLN A 267 21.21 1.80 11.52
C GLN A 267 22.34 1.69 10.49
N VAL A 268 22.01 1.43 9.23
CA VAL A 268 22.99 1.29 8.13
C VAL A 268 22.63 2.18 6.95
N SER A 269 23.59 2.43 6.06
CA SER A 269 23.33 3.18 4.82
C SER A 269 22.35 2.44 3.90
N ALA A 270 21.64 3.21 3.08
CA ALA A 270 20.76 2.69 2.03
C ALA A 270 21.48 1.73 1.09
N GLU A 271 22.76 1.99 0.77
CA GLU A 271 23.56 1.10 -0.09
C GLU A 271 23.76 -0.27 0.54
N THR A 272 24.10 -0.32 1.83
CA THR A 272 24.28 -1.58 2.56
C THR A 272 22.97 -2.37 2.63
N ALA A 273 21.86 -1.71 2.98
CA ALA A 273 20.56 -2.36 3.06
C ALA A 273 20.06 -2.87 1.68
N LEU A 274 20.29 -2.11 0.61
CA LEU A 274 19.93 -2.52 -0.76
C LEU A 274 20.70 -3.77 -1.22
N LYS A 275 21.98 -3.91 -0.85
CA LYS A 275 22.79 -5.11 -1.16
C LYS A 275 22.27 -6.39 -0.48
N GLN A 276 21.43 -6.27 0.54
CA GLN A 276 20.86 -7.39 1.29
C GLN A 276 19.51 -7.87 0.73
N ILE A 277 18.96 -7.18 -0.26
CA ILE A 277 17.71 -7.55 -0.94
C ILE A 277 17.91 -7.70 -2.45
N LYS A 278 16.97 -8.38 -3.12
CA LYS A 278 16.95 -8.45 -4.58
C LYS A 278 15.92 -7.47 -5.13
N PHE A 279 16.39 -6.36 -5.71
CA PHE A 279 15.50 -5.36 -6.33
C PHE A 279 15.76 -5.25 -7.82
N ASP A 280 14.76 -5.61 -8.63
CA ASP A 280 14.80 -5.47 -10.08
C ASP A 280 14.09 -4.16 -10.50
N SER A 281 14.91 -3.15 -10.83
CA SER A 281 14.42 -1.84 -11.29
C SER A 281 13.65 -1.93 -12.61
N GLN A 282 13.96 -2.89 -13.48
CA GLN A 282 13.28 -3.05 -14.77
C GLN A 282 11.90 -3.69 -14.57
N LYS A 283 11.82 -4.72 -13.71
CA LYS A 283 10.54 -5.33 -13.28
C LYS A 283 9.66 -4.30 -12.56
N PHE A 284 10.25 -3.47 -11.68
CA PHE A 284 9.56 -2.35 -11.05
C PHE A 284 8.92 -1.43 -12.10
N VAL A 285 9.68 -0.95 -13.09
CA VAL A 285 9.16 -0.04 -14.13
C VAL A 285 8.07 -0.67 -14.99
N ASN A 286 8.20 -1.95 -15.33
CA ASN A 286 7.25 -2.64 -16.19
C ASN A 286 5.86 -2.76 -15.55
N ARG A 287 5.75 -2.82 -14.22
CA ARG A 287 4.46 -2.80 -13.50
C ARG A 287 3.66 -1.51 -13.66
N TYR A 288 4.31 -0.41 -14.02
CA TYR A 288 3.68 0.89 -14.25
C TYR A 288 3.44 1.18 -15.74
N LYS A 289 3.75 0.24 -16.63
CA LYS A 289 3.32 0.32 -18.03
C LYS A 289 1.85 -0.08 -18.09
N LYS A 290 1.01 0.75 -18.72
CA LYS A 290 -0.36 0.34 -19.09
C LYS A 290 -0.22 -0.81 -20.08
N ILE A 291 -0.76 -1.98 -19.75
CA ILE A 291 -1.00 -3.02 -20.73
C ILE A 291 -2.17 -2.48 -21.56
N PHE A 292 -1.90 -2.11 -22.81
CA PHE A 292 -2.91 -1.66 -23.76
C PHE A 292 -3.60 -2.87 -24.38
#